data_AF-A0A835T0Y6-F1
#
_entry.id   AF-A0A835T0Y6-F1
#
_cell.length_a   1.000
_cell.length_b   1.000
_cell.length_c   1.000
_cell.angle_alpha   90.00
_cell.angle_beta   90.00
_cell.angle_gamma   90.00
#
_symmetry.space_group_name_H-M   'P 1'
#
loop_
_entity.id
_entity.type
_entity.pdbx_description
1 polymer ?
#
loop_
_entity_poly.entity_id
_entity_poly.type
_entity_poly.pdbx_seq_one_letter_code
_entity_poly.pdbx_strand_id
1 'polypeptide(L)'
;MAPSSEDVTVSAGGSQELSNSSPASSSSGGAGTAGVLGERDHFSKLLQNNREWCKMRLASDPNFFERLCKQQNPEYLWIGCSDSRVPANQILGLQPGEVFVQRNVGNQATHTDLNCMSCLEYSVKELQVKNVIVCGHYGCGAVKAALKLPSKTTNLVNCWISDIRECRNQHRAELVELDGLEAQVDRLCELNVLRQTFHVATSPVVQAAWDRGQELHLYGVVYSLKDGMIKKLVGPISGNGDFECDQADFESHGATYVAAAAAAAAAAVAEVGTGVSNLSVVGTTSDGHVSLNGVTLTSESVEDGRSSAAQVDALRAYINTAKVHNRIAEHVNGWH
;
A
#
# COMPACT_ATOMS: atom_id res chain seq x y z
N MET A 1 -32.62 -33.90 19.50
CA MET A 1 -32.83 -34.15 18.06
C MET A 1 -31.61 -33.63 17.33
N ALA A 2 -30.93 -34.49 16.59
CA ALA A 2 -29.81 -34.14 15.72
C ALA A 2 -30.04 -34.85 14.36
N PRO A 3 -29.73 -34.24 13.22
CA PRO A 3 -29.81 -34.90 11.93
C PRO A 3 -28.62 -35.85 11.70
N SER A 4 -28.83 -36.84 10.82
CA SER A 4 -27.98 -38.01 10.63
C SER A 4 -26.82 -37.82 9.66
N SER A 5 -25.83 -38.70 9.82
CA SER A 5 -24.63 -38.89 8.99
C SER A 5 -24.90 -39.45 7.59
N GLU A 6 -24.07 -39.06 6.61
CA GLU A 6 -23.69 -39.93 5.49
C GLU A 6 -22.16 -39.94 5.35
N ASP A 7 -21.55 -41.10 5.55
CA ASP A 7 -20.13 -41.37 5.28
C ASP A 7 -19.96 -41.84 3.84
N VAL A 8 -18.95 -41.32 3.13
CA VAL A 8 -18.51 -41.84 1.83
C VAL A 8 -17.10 -42.41 1.97
N THR A 9 -17.01 -43.74 2.05
CA THR A 9 -15.74 -44.48 2.02
C THR A 9 -15.22 -44.63 0.59
N VAL A 10 -13.94 -44.34 0.36
CA VAL A 10 -13.24 -44.63 -0.91
C VAL A 10 -12.36 -45.87 -0.75
N SER A 11 -12.63 -46.91 -1.52
CA SER A 11 -11.81 -48.13 -1.56
C SER A 11 -10.73 -48.05 -2.65
N ALA A 12 -9.58 -48.66 -2.39
CA ALA A 12 -8.50 -48.81 -3.36
C ALA A 12 -8.68 -50.08 -4.22
N GLY A 13 -8.34 -50.00 -5.51
CA GLY A 13 -8.52 -51.11 -6.46
C GLY A 13 -7.43 -51.15 -7.54
N GLY A 14 -6.74 -52.29 -7.61
CA GLY A 14 -5.54 -52.56 -8.41
C GLY A 14 -5.66 -52.46 -9.95
N SER A 15 -4.47 -52.40 -10.56
CA SER A 15 -4.19 -52.36 -12.00
C SER A 15 -4.57 -53.64 -12.74
N GLN A 16 -4.94 -53.53 -14.03
CA GLN A 16 -4.64 -54.54 -15.05
C GLN A 16 -4.30 -53.89 -16.40
N GLU A 17 -3.31 -54.46 -17.09
CA GLU A 17 -2.96 -54.14 -18.47
C GLU A 17 -3.92 -54.80 -19.45
N LEU A 18 -4.22 -54.15 -20.58
CA LEU A 18 -4.60 -54.85 -21.82
C LEU A 18 -3.94 -54.18 -23.03
N SER A 19 -3.05 -54.93 -23.67
CA SER A 19 -2.46 -54.63 -24.97
C SER A 19 -3.49 -54.70 -26.10
N ASN A 20 -3.35 -53.90 -27.16
CA ASN A 20 -3.69 -54.41 -28.49
C ASN A 20 -2.87 -53.83 -29.65
N SER A 21 -2.78 -54.65 -30.69
CA SER A 21 -1.91 -54.61 -31.86
C SER A 21 -2.15 -53.49 -32.88
N SER A 22 -1.11 -53.20 -33.67
CA SER A 22 -1.21 -52.48 -34.95
C SER A 22 -1.58 -53.41 -36.10
N PRO A 23 -1.98 -52.85 -37.26
CA PRO A 23 -1.20 -53.11 -38.47
C PRO A 23 -0.92 -51.86 -39.33
N ALA A 24 0.18 -51.90 -40.09
CA ALA A 24 0.41 -51.01 -41.24
C ALA A 24 -0.46 -51.48 -42.45
N SER A 25 -0.75 -50.73 -43.51
CA SER A 25 -0.14 -49.52 -44.12
C SER A 25 -1.24 -48.79 -44.97
N SER A 26 -1.04 -47.77 -45.83
CA SER A 26 0.16 -47.22 -46.49
C SER A 26 0.04 -45.72 -46.89
N SER A 27 0.35 -45.39 -48.15
CA SER A 27 0.38 -44.10 -48.86
C SER A 27 -1.02 -43.61 -49.33
N SER A 28 -1.31 -42.34 -49.62
CA SER A 28 -0.45 -41.26 -50.14
C SER A 28 -1.10 -39.86 -49.95
N GLY A 29 -0.28 -38.80 -50.01
CA GLY A 29 -0.71 -37.45 -50.44
C GLY A 29 -1.43 -36.55 -49.42
N GLY A 30 -0.69 -35.63 -48.80
CA GLY A 30 -1.26 -34.56 -47.96
C GLY A 30 -0.18 -33.60 -47.47
N ALA A 31 0.01 -32.48 -48.16
CA ALA A 31 1.13 -31.57 -47.90
C ALA A 31 0.95 -30.73 -46.61
N GLY A 32 1.93 -30.83 -45.71
CA GLY A 32 2.46 -29.73 -44.90
C GLY A 32 1.49 -28.77 -44.19
N THR A 33 0.96 -29.17 -43.03
CA THR A 33 0.55 -28.22 -41.95
C THR A 33 1.11 -28.57 -40.57
N ALA A 34 2.06 -29.50 -40.48
CA ALA A 34 2.71 -29.95 -39.24
C ALA A 34 3.71 -28.93 -38.62
N GLY A 35 3.51 -27.62 -38.84
CA GLY A 35 4.48 -26.56 -38.50
C GLY A 35 3.98 -25.45 -37.58
N VAL A 36 2.72 -25.49 -37.11
CA VAL A 36 2.06 -24.30 -36.49
C VAL A 36 1.70 -24.48 -35.00
N LEU A 37 1.94 -25.66 -34.42
CA LEU A 37 1.62 -25.97 -33.01
C LEU A 37 2.85 -26.20 -32.11
N GLY A 38 4.05 -26.34 -32.68
CA GLY A 38 5.28 -26.66 -31.93
C GLY A 38 5.79 -25.58 -30.97
N GLU A 39 5.35 -24.33 -31.12
CA GLU A 39 5.77 -23.20 -30.29
C GLU A 39 4.71 -22.75 -29.26
N ARG A 40 3.53 -23.38 -29.21
CA ARG A 40 2.37 -22.81 -28.50
C ARG A 40 2.23 -23.19 -27.02
N ASP A 41 3.05 -24.09 -26.50
CA ASP A 41 2.90 -24.61 -25.13
C ASP A 41 4.03 -24.20 -24.17
N HIS A 42 4.26 -22.89 -24.09
CA HIS A 42 5.11 -22.30 -23.05
C HIS A 42 4.57 -22.58 -21.63
N PHE A 43 3.27 -22.87 -21.47
CA PHE A 43 2.66 -23.12 -20.17
C PHE A 43 3.00 -24.52 -19.64
N SER A 44 3.02 -25.56 -20.46
CA SER A 44 3.48 -26.90 -20.03
C SER A 44 4.92 -26.88 -19.54
N LYS A 45 5.80 -26.03 -20.09
CA LYS A 45 7.14 -25.83 -19.53
C LYS A 45 7.09 -25.25 -18.10
N LEU A 46 6.20 -24.30 -17.83
CA LEU A 46 6.01 -23.75 -16.48
C LEU A 46 5.42 -24.80 -15.51
N LEU A 47 4.49 -25.64 -15.98
CA LEU A 47 3.96 -26.77 -15.21
C LEU A 47 5.04 -27.81 -14.91
N GLN A 48 5.95 -28.08 -15.84
CA GLN A 48 7.09 -28.97 -15.60
C GLN A 48 8.07 -28.36 -14.59
N ASN A 49 8.43 -27.08 -14.74
CA ASN A 49 9.26 -26.36 -13.76
C ASN A 49 8.65 -26.42 -12.35
N ASN A 50 7.32 -26.30 -12.22
CA ASN A 50 6.62 -26.45 -10.94
C ASN A 50 6.76 -27.88 -10.37
N ARG A 51 6.55 -28.94 -11.18
CA ARG A 51 6.73 -30.33 -10.72
C ARG A 51 8.16 -30.61 -10.27
N GLU A 52 9.15 -30.06 -10.96
CA GLU A 52 10.57 -30.18 -10.59
C GLU A 52 10.87 -29.42 -9.30
N TRP A 53 10.36 -28.20 -9.13
CA TRP A 53 10.46 -27.43 -7.89
C TRP A 53 9.82 -28.17 -6.69
N CYS A 54 8.63 -28.77 -6.86
CA CYS A 54 7.99 -29.57 -5.81
C CYS A 54 8.86 -30.78 -5.40
N LYS A 55 9.43 -31.51 -6.38
CA LYS A 55 10.35 -32.62 -6.12
C LYS A 55 11.60 -32.17 -5.36
N MET A 56 12.21 -31.05 -5.77
CA MET A 56 13.39 -30.50 -5.10
C MET A 56 13.09 -30.11 -3.65
N ARG A 57 11.93 -29.47 -3.39
CA ARG A 57 11.53 -29.08 -2.03
C ARG A 57 11.30 -30.28 -1.13
N LEU A 58 10.57 -31.29 -1.62
CA LEU A 58 10.33 -32.54 -0.87
C LEU A 58 11.61 -33.37 -0.66
N ALA A 59 12.58 -33.31 -1.58
CA ALA A 59 13.87 -33.95 -1.41
C ALA A 59 14.73 -33.27 -0.34
N SER A 60 14.64 -31.94 -0.19
CA SER A 60 15.30 -31.21 0.91
C SER A 60 14.56 -31.31 2.25
N ASP A 61 13.23 -31.46 2.20
CA ASP A 61 12.34 -31.43 3.36
C ASP A 61 11.01 -32.15 3.04
N PRO A 62 10.87 -33.45 3.41
CA PRO A 62 9.68 -34.23 3.12
C PRO A 62 8.38 -33.65 3.69
N ASN A 63 8.47 -32.82 4.73
CA ASN A 63 7.32 -32.25 5.44
C ASN A 63 7.01 -30.80 4.98
N PHE A 64 7.68 -30.29 3.94
CA PHE A 64 7.59 -28.90 3.48
C PHE A 64 6.15 -28.45 3.23
N PHE A 65 5.41 -29.17 2.39
CA PHE A 65 4.02 -28.82 2.04
C PHE A 65 3.04 -29.07 3.20
N GLU A 66 3.31 -30.05 4.07
CA GLU A 66 2.48 -30.28 5.25
C GLU A 66 2.54 -29.11 6.23
N ARG A 67 3.76 -28.57 6.47
CA ARG A 67 3.93 -27.36 7.29
C ARG A 67 3.31 -26.14 6.61
N LEU A 68 3.51 -25.97 5.29
CA LEU A 68 2.93 -24.86 4.54
C LEU A 68 1.39 -24.83 4.61
N CYS A 69 0.72 -25.98 4.50
CA CYS A 69 -0.73 -26.06 4.66
C CYS A 69 -1.22 -25.76 6.09
N LYS A 70 -0.36 -25.91 7.11
CA LYS A 70 -0.67 -25.61 8.52
C LYS A 70 -0.34 -24.17 8.92
N GLN A 71 0.41 -23.44 8.11
CA GLN A 71 0.89 -22.08 8.41
C GLN A 71 0.02 -21.03 7.71
N GLN A 72 -0.80 -20.31 8.48
CA GLN A 72 -1.72 -19.28 7.98
C GLN A 72 -1.65 -17.94 8.74
N ASN A 73 -0.75 -17.82 9.73
CA ASN A 73 -0.61 -16.62 10.58
C ASN A 73 0.73 -15.91 10.27
N PRO A 74 0.80 -15.07 9.21
CA PRO A 74 1.98 -14.25 8.97
C PRO A 74 2.11 -13.17 10.05
N GLU A 75 3.33 -12.84 10.48
CA GLU A 75 3.55 -11.70 11.40
C GLU A 75 3.74 -10.36 10.68
N TYR A 76 3.86 -10.40 9.34
CA TYR A 76 4.19 -9.26 8.48
C TYR A 76 3.18 -9.09 7.34
N LEU A 77 2.71 -7.86 7.14
CA LEU A 77 2.15 -7.37 5.87
C LEU A 77 3.24 -6.61 5.12
N TRP A 78 3.49 -6.97 3.86
CA TRP A 78 4.38 -6.25 2.95
C TRP A 78 3.59 -5.57 1.84
N ILE A 79 3.60 -4.24 1.81
CA ILE A 79 3.05 -3.41 0.73
C ILE A 79 4.23 -2.98 -0.15
N GLY A 80 4.33 -3.56 -1.35
CA GLY A 80 5.50 -3.38 -2.23
C GLY A 80 5.16 -3.05 -3.67
N CYS A 81 6.20 -2.75 -4.46
CA CYS A 81 6.04 -2.47 -5.88
C CYS A 81 5.76 -3.76 -6.67
N SER A 82 5.00 -3.69 -7.77
CA SER A 82 4.82 -4.78 -8.75
C SER A 82 6.08 -5.15 -9.54
N ASP A 83 7.22 -4.45 -9.35
CA ASP A 83 8.49 -4.77 -10.02
C ASP A 83 8.95 -6.20 -9.72
N SER A 84 9.05 -7.04 -10.75
CA SER A 84 9.28 -8.49 -10.60
C SER A 84 10.59 -8.85 -9.88
N ARG A 85 11.53 -7.90 -9.76
CA ARG A 85 12.83 -8.09 -9.10
C ARG A 85 12.79 -7.94 -7.57
N VAL A 86 11.62 -7.63 -6.99
CA VAL A 86 11.47 -7.37 -5.54
C VAL A 86 10.53 -8.40 -4.84
N PRO A 87 10.94 -9.67 -4.70
CA PRO A 87 10.16 -10.69 -3.99
C PRO A 87 10.38 -10.65 -2.46
N ALA A 88 9.38 -10.18 -1.72
CA ALA A 88 9.43 -9.94 -0.26
C ALA A 88 10.08 -11.08 0.55
N ASN A 89 9.56 -12.31 0.43
CA ASN A 89 10.03 -13.45 1.22
C ASN A 89 11.53 -13.75 1.01
N GLN A 90 12.04 -13.61 -0.23
CA GLN A 90 13.45 -13.86 -0.52
C GLN A 90 14.35 -12.76 0.03
N ILE A 91 13.88 -11.50 -0.04
CA ILE A 91 14.61 -10.33 0.46
C ILE A 91 14.71 -10.35 2.00
N LEU A 92 13.63 -10.76 2.68
CA LEU A 92 13.60 -10.86 4.14
C LEU A 92 14.16 -12.18 4.70
N GLY A 93 14.53 -13.14 3.84
CA GLY A 93 14.99 -14.48 4.26
C GLY A 93 13.88 -15.36 4.86
N LEU A 94 12.62 -15.02 4.62
CA LEU A 94 11.44 -15.66 5.21
C LEU A 94 10.89 -16.79 4.33
N GLN A 95 10.27 -17.76 4.98
CA GLN A 95 9.59 -18.89 4.34
C GLN A 95 8.23 -18.48 3.74
N PRO A 96 7.70 -19.24 2.76
CA PRO A 96 6.32 -19.07 2.32
C PRO A 96 5.34 -19.22 3.49
N GLY A 97 4.40 -18.28 3.62
CA GLY A 97 3.42 -18.24 4.72
C GLY A 97 3.77 -17.29 5.87
N GLU A 98 4.98 -16.73 5.93
CA GLU A 98 5.41 -15.81 6.99
C GLU A 98 5.10 -14.33 6.70
N VAL A 99 4.82 -13.99 5.44
CA VAL A 99 4.52 -12.63 4.98
C VAL A 99 3.24 -12.63 4.14
N PHE A 100 2.27 -11.79 4.49
CA PHE A 100 1.16 -11.43 3.61
C PHE A 100 1.62 -10.33 2.65
N VAL A 101 1.39 -10.49 1.35
CA VAL A 101 2.05 -9.65 0.33
C VAL A 101 1.01 -8.94 -0.54
N GLN A 102 0.98 -7.61 -0.47
CA GLN A 102 0.21 -6.73 -1.35
C GLN A 102 1.15 -5.99 -2.32
N ARG A 103 0.79 -5.92 -3.61
CA ARG A 103 1.67 -5.34 -4.65
C ARG A 103 0.92 -4.53 -5.69
N ASN A 104 1.36 -3.30 -5.90
CA ASN A 104 0.87 -2.42 -6.96
C ASN A 104 2.00 -1.57 -7.57
N VAL A 105 1.71 -0.82 -8.64
CA VAL A 105 2.72 -0.04 -9.37
C VAL A 105 3.18 1.14 -8.51
N GLY A 106 4.43 1.14 -8.04
CA GLY A 106 4.97 2.21 -7.19
C GLY A 106 4.55 2.15 -5.72
N ASN A 107 4.17 0.97 -5.21
CA ASN A 107 3.95 0.69 -3.78
C ASN A 107 3.01 1.68 -3.06
N GLN A 108 1.96 2.12 -3.76
CA GLN A 108 0.96 3.08 -3.29
C GLN A 108 0.05 2.46 -2.23
N ALA A 109 -0.36 3.25 -1.24
CA ALA A 109 -1.27 2.84 -0.17
C ALA A 109 -2.30 3.93 0.14
N THR A 110 -2.82 4.58 -0.91
CA THR A 110 -3.79 5.68 -0.78
C THR A 110 -5.10 5.21 -0.13
N HIS A 111 -5.72 6.07 0.69
CA HIS A 111 -6.95 5.73 1.43
C HIS A 111 -8.14 5.33 0.54
N THR A 112 -8.13 5.73 -0.74
CA THR A 112 -9.19 5.43 -1.71
C THR A 112 -8.93 4.16 -2.54
N ASP A 113 -7.73 3.56 -2.44
CA ASP A 113 -7.49 2.26 -3.07
C ASP A 113 -8.07 1.13 -2.21
N LEU A 114 -9.32 0.75 -2.50
CA LEU A 114 -9.98 -0.38 -1.86
C LEU A 114 -9.21 -1.71 -2.01
N ASN A 115 -8.33 -1.86 -3.01
CA ASN A 115 -7.49 -3.05 -3.14
C ASN A 115 -6.44 -3.09 -2.01
N CYS A 116 -5.59 -2.06 -1.88
CA CYS A 116 -4.63 -1.98 -0.78
C CYS A 116 -5.30 -1.89 0.60
N MET A 117 -6.39 -1.13 0.74
CA MET A 117 -7.07 -0.96 2.04
C MET A 117 -7.76 -2.24 2.52
N SER A 118 -8.36 -3.04 1.63
CA SER A 118 -8.92 -4.35 2.02
C SER A 118 -7.84 -5.38 2.38
N CYS A 119 -6.69 -5.37 1.69
CA CYS A 119 -5.55 -6.19 2.08
C CYS A 119 -4.98 -5.78 3.46
N LEU A 120 -4.91 -4.48 3.73
CA LEU A 120 -4.52 -3.94 5.04
C LEU A 120 -5.52 -4.33 6.13
N GLU A 121 -6.82 -4.18 5.87
CA GLU A 121 -7.89 -4.57 6.79
C GLU A 121 -7.85 -6.06 7.14
N TYR A 122 -7.78 -6.93 6.13
CA TYR A 122 -7.70 -8.37 6.34
C TYR A 122 -6.44 -8.77 7.13
N SER A 123 -5.29 -8.18 6.81
CA SER A 123 -4.04 -8.46 7.52
C SER A 123 -4.09 -8.04 9.00
N VAL A 124 -4.64 -6.85 9.28
CA VAL A 124 -4.66 -6.28 10.64
C VAL A 124 -5.78 -6.87 11.50
N LYS A 125 -6.95 -7.17 10.93
CA LYS A 125 -8.12 -7.69 11.68
C LYS A 125 -8.16 -9.22 11.75
N GLU A 126 -8.05 -9.89 10.60
CA GLU A 126 -8.27 -11.35 10.51
C GLU A 126 -6.97 -12.12 10.76
N LEU A 127 -5.85 -11.70 10.16
CA LEU A 127 -4.54 -12.36 10.34
C LEU A 127 -3.76 -11.87 11.56
N GLN A 128 -4.18 -10.74 12.15
CA GLN A 128 -3.54 -10.10 13.31
C GLN A 128 -2.03 -9.91 13.14
N VAL A 129 -1.59 -9.45 11.94
CA VAL A 129 -0.18 -9.11 11.71
C VAL A 129 0.29 -8.07 12.73
N LYS A 130 1.52 -8.23 13.23
CA LYS A 130 2.14 -7.27 14.16
C LYS A 130 2.91 -6.18 13.44
N ASN A 131 3.31 -6.43 12.19
CA ASN A 131 4.20 -5.54 11.44
C ASN A 131 3.61 -5.23 10.06
N VAL A 132 3.56 -3.96 9.68
CA VAL A 132 3.27 -3.52 8.31
C VAL A 132 4.49 -2.82 7.74
N ILE A 133 4.99 -3.31 6.62
CA ILE A 133 6.17 -2.80 5.94
C ILE A 133 5.74 -2.23 4.59
N VAL A 134 5.90 -0.92 4.41
CA VAL A 134 5.78 -0.27 3.11
C VAL A 134 7.17 -0.21 2.49
N CYS A 135 7.38 -0.98 1.42
CA CYS A 135 8.67 -1.10 0.75
C CYS A 135 8.66 -0.48 -0.64
N GLY A 136 9.40 0.62 -0.79
CA GLY A 136 9.82 1.13 -2.09
C GLY A 136 11.07 0.42 -2.59
N HIS A 137 11.54 0.77 -3.79
CA HIS A 137 12.83 0.32 -4.28
C HIS A 137 13.48 1.36 -5.19
N TYR A 138 14.80 1.46 -5.14
CA TYR A 138 15.54 2.37 -6.02
C TYR A 138 15.41 1.95 -7.49
N GLY A 139 15.52 2.95 -8.39
CA GLY A 139 15.29 2.75 -9.82
C GLY A 139 13.84 2.36 -10.20
N CYS A 140 12.83 2.68 -9.38
CA CYS A 140 11.44 2.35 -9.67
C CYS A 140 10.91 3.04 -10.94
N GLY A 141 10.40 2.24 -11.89
CA GLY A 141 9.87 2.75 -13.15
C GLY A 141 8.65 3.68 -12.99
N ALA A 142 7.81 3.44 -11.99
CA ALA A 142 6.65 4.28 -11.67
C ALA A 142 7.09 5.68 -11.18
N VAL A 143 8.04 5.72 -10.25
CA VAL A 143 8.61 6.95 -9.70
C VAL A 143 9.36 7.74 -10.80
N LYS A 144 10.14 7.05 -11.63
CA LYS A 144 10.82 7.66 -12.80
C LYS A 144 9.84 8.19 -13.86
N ALA A 145 8.63 7.63 -13.96
CA ALA A 145 7.55 8.17 -14.79
C ALA A 145 6.84 9.37 -14.12
N ALA A 146 6.73 9.40 -12.79
CA ALA A 146 6.16 10.50 -12.05
C ALA A 146 7.00 11.79 -12.13
N LEU A 147 8.34 11.70 -12.22
CA LEU A 147 9.18 12.89 -12.45
C LEU A 147 8.93 13.60 -13.79
N LYS A 148 8.36 12.91 -14.78
CA LYS A 148 8.04 13.50 -16.09
C LYS A 148 6.68 14.20 -16.06
N LEU A 149 6.55 15.25 -16.86
CA LEU A 149 5.22 15.80 -17.19
C LEU A 149 4.36 14.71 -17.86
N PRO A 150 3.04 14.68 -17.61
CA PRO A 150 2.16 13.75 -18.30
C PRO A 150 2.30 13.91 -19.82
N SER A 151 2.42 12.80 -20.53
CA SER A 151 2.23 12.79 -21.98
C SER A 151 0.81 13.27 -22.30
N LYS A 152 0.60 13.85 -23.50
CA LYS A 152 -0.75 14.20 -24.00
C LYS A 152 -1.69 12.99 -24.15
N THR A 153 -1.20 11.78 -23.88
CA THR A 153 -1.95 10.52 -23.88
C THR A 153 -2.43 10.15 -22.49
N THR A 154 -3.74 10.01 -22.34
CA THR A 154 -4.45 9.52 -21.16
C THR A 154 -4.28 8.00 -21.00
N ASN A 155 -3.15 7.56 -20.45
CA ASN A 155 -3.00 6.17 -20.01
C ASN A 155 -3.41 6.01 -18.53
N LEU A 156 -3.95 4.85 -18.14
CA LEU A 156 -4.44 4.63 -16.77
C LEU A 156 -3.31 4.68 -15.72
N VAL A 157 -2.08 4.34 -16.11
CA VAL A 157 -0.90 4.43 -15.24
C VAL A 157 -0.58 5.88 -14.87
N ASN A 158 -0.82 6.85 -15.77
CA ASN A 158 -0.66 8.28 -15.49
C ASN A 158 -1.68 8.77 -14.44
N CYS A 159 -2.89 8.21 -14.42
CA CYS A 159 -3.89 8.48 -13.38
C CYS A 159 -3.48 7.82 -12.06
N TRP A 160 -2.99 6.57 -12.11
CA TRP A 160 -2.53 5.83 -10.95
C TRP A 160 -1.39 6.54 -10.22
N ILE A 161 -0.30 6.90 -10.91
CA ILE A 161 0.87 7.58 -10.30
C ILE A 161 0.63 9.07 -9.96
N SER A 162 -0.62 9.54 -9.93
CA SER A 162 -0.96 10.93 -9.63
C SER A 162 -0.54 11.33 -8.21
N ASP A 163 -0.70 10.44 -7.23
CA ASP A 163 -0.25 10.68 -5.85
C ASP A 163 1.28 10.77 -5.72
N ILE A 164 2.04 9.98 -6.50
CA ILE A 164 3.50 10.11 -6.60
C ILE A 164 3.90 11.45 -7.26
N ARG A 165 3.13 11.92 -8.25
CA ARG A 165 3.34 13.25 -8.86
C ARG A 165 3.04 14.38 -7.89
N GLU A 166 2.08 14.20 -7.00
CA GLU A 166 1.75 15.19 -5.98
C GLU A 166 2.82 15.22 -4.88
N CYS A 167 3.32 14.06 -4.44
CA CYS A 167 4.52 13.97 -3.61
C CYS A 167 5.71 14.73 -4.23
N ARG A 168 5.96 14.55 -5.54
CA ARG A 168 6.97 15.29 -6.30
C ARG A 168 6.70 16.81 -6.34
N ASN A 169 5.44 17.24 -6.49
CA ASN A 169 5.09 18.66 -6.53
C ASN A 169 5.45 19.35 -5.21
N GLN A 170 5.09 18.69 -4.09
CA GLN A 170 5.31 19.19 -2.73
C GLN A 170 6.80 19.32 -2.41
N HIS A 171 7.63 18.37 -2.87
CA HIS A 171 9.08 18.36 -2.64
C HIS A 171 9.88 18.90 -3.84
N ARG A 172 9.25 19.71 -4.72
CA ARG A 172 9.88 20.16 -5.98
C ARG A 172 11.17 20.95 -5.75
N ALA A 173 11.23 21.79 -4.72
CA ALA A 173 12.42 22.60 -4.44
C ALA A 173 13.63 21.70 -4.14
N GLU A 174 13.48 20.79 -3.16
CA GLU A 174 14.48 19.77 -2.81
C GLU A 174 14.92 18.94 -4.02
N LEU A 175 13.97 18.45 -4.82
CA LEU A 175 14.27 17.59 -5.97
C LEU A 175 15.03 18.32 -7.09
N VAL A 176 14.86 19.63 -7.25
CA VAL A 176 15.56 20.40 -8.31
C VAL A 176 17.03 20.62 -7.99
N GLU A 177 17.40 20.71 -6.70
CA GLU A 177 18.79 20.88 -6.25
C GLU A 177 19.62 19.59 -6.33
N LEU A 178 19.00 18.44 -6.61
CA LEU A 178 19.70 17.15 -6.71
C LEU A 178 20.35 16.93 -8.08
N ASP A 179 21.62 16.50 -8.06
CA ASP A 179 22.44 16.22 -9.23
C ASP A 179 21.90 15.05 -10.09
N GLY A 180 21.05 15.41 -11.04
CA GLY A 180 20.63 14.55 -12.13
C GLY A 180 19.47 13.60 -11.80
N LEU A 181 18.95 12.97 -12.87
CA LEU A 181 17.70 12.22 -12.81
C LEU A 181 17.74 11.01 -11.85
N GLU A 182 18.90 10.38 -11.65
CA GLU A 182 18.97 9.21 -10.75
C GLU A 182 18.84 9.61 -9.28
N ALA A 183 19.52 10.66 -8.84
CA ALA A 183 19.37 11.21 -7.49
C ALA A 183 17.92 11.66 -7.23
N GLN A 184 17.29 12.30 -8.20
CA GLN A 184 15.88 12.71 -8.12
C GLN A 184 14.91 11.52 -8.06
N VAL A 185 15.16 10.45 -8.82
CA VAL A 185 14.36 9.20 -8.74
C VAL A 185 14.52 8.57 -7.38
N ASP A 186 15.76 8.42 -6.90
CA ASP A 186 16.04 7.70 -5.68
C ASP A 186 15.50 8.48 -4.45
N ARG A 187 15.61 9.81 -4.44
CA ARG A 187 14.97 10.63 -3.39
C ARG A 187 13.45 10.61 -3.45
N LEU A 188 12.84 10.72 -4.64
CA LEU A 188 11.38 10.60 -4.76
C LEU A 188 10.87 9.20 -4.39
N CYS A 189 11.68 8.14 -4.54
CA CYS A 189 11.34 6.81 -4.02
C CYS A 189 11.23 6.84 -2.49
N GLU A 190 12.15 7.50 -1.79
CA GLU A 190 12.13 7.65 -0.33
C GLU A 190 10.92 8.47 0.13
N LEU A 191 10.70 9.64 -0.46
CA LEU A 191 9.57 10.52 -0.15
C LEU A 191 8.22 9.83 -0.41
N ASN A 192 8.11 9.06 -1.50
CA ASN A 192 6.92 8.23 -1.75
C ASN A 192 6.71 7.20 -0.63
N VAL A 193 7.75 6.47 -0.20
CA VAL A 193 7.62 5.50 0.90
C VAL A 193 7.19 6.15 2.19
N LEU A 194 7.76 7.30 2.57
CA LEU A 194 7.34 8.05 3.75
C LEU A 194 5.84 8.43 3.66
N ARG A 195 5.41 9.00 2.53
CA ARG A 195 4.01 9.34 2.26
C ARG A 195 3.07 8.13 2.33
N GLN A 196 3.42 6.99 1.72
CA GLN A 196 2.57 5.80 1.76
C GLN A 196 2.55 5.14 3.15
N THR A 197 3.66 5.14 3.89
CA THR A 197 3.70 4.68 5.29
C THR A 197 2.78 5.54 6.15
N PHE A 198 2.77 6.85 5.90
CA PHE A 198 1.87 7.78 6.55
C PHE A 198 0.39 7.58 6.18
N HIS A 199 0.06 7.29 4.92
CA HIS A 199 -1.29 6.90 4.52
C HIS A 199 -1.76 5.63 5.26
N VAL A 200 -0.89 4.62 5.40
CA VAL A 200 -1.18 3.41 6.19
C VAL A 200 -1.44 3.78 7.66
N ALA A 201 -0.58 4.59 8.27
CA ALA A 201 -0.72 5.00 9.68
C ALA A 201 -2.02 5.74 9.98
N THR A 202 -2.44 6.62 9.07
CA THR A 202 -3.68 7.39 9.19
C THR A 202 -4.92 6.66 8.68
N SER A 203 -4.78 5.44 8.16
CA SER A 203 -5.93 4.65 7.71
C SER A 203 -6.87 4.31 8.88
N PRO A 204 -8.20 4.29 8.67
CA PRO A 204 -9.15 3.89 9.71
C PRO A 204 -8.89 2.47 10.27
N VAL A 205 -8.28 1.60 9.47
CA VAL A 205 -7.89 0.23 9.88
C VAL A 205 -6.85 0.26 11.00
N VAL A 206 -5.79 1.06 10.82
CA VAL A 206 -4.66 1.15 11.75
C VAL A 206 -5.00 2.00 12.95
N GLN A 207 -5.68 3.14 12.76
CA GLN A 207 -6.16 3.98 13.86
C GLN A 207 -7.05 3.16 14.81
N ALA A 208 -8.04 2.44 14.28
CA ALA A 208 -8.89 1.56 15.08
C ALA A 208 -8.14 0.36 15.71
N ALA A 209 -6.92 0.02 15.24
CA ALA A 209 -6.06 -1.01 15.83
C ALA A 209 -5.30 -0.48 17.05
N TRP A 210 -4.73 0.71 16.95
CA TRP A 210 -4.10 1.38 18.09
C TRP A 210 -5.14 1.79 19.14
N ASP A 211 -6.31 2.29 18.75
CA ASP A 211 -7.40 2.66 19.68
C ASP A 211 -7.91 1.47 20.52
N ARG A 212 -7.87 0.24 19.98
CA ARG A 212 -8.22 -0.99 20.70
C ARG A 212 -7.04 -1.65 21.42
N GLY A 213 -5.86 -1.01 21.43
CA GLY A 213 -4.65 -1.53 22.08
C GLY A 213 -4.02 -2.75 21.40
N GLN A 214 -4.26 -2.96 20.09
CA GLN A 214 -3.60 -4.04 19.35
C GLN A 214 -2.14 -3.67 19.06
N GLU A 215 -1.22 -4.59 19.37
CA GLU A 215 0.19 -4.50 18.99
C GLU A 215 0.31 -4.44 17.45
N LEU A 216 0.77 -3.30 16.93
CA LEU A 216 0.91 -3.07 15.49
C LEU A 216 1.98 -2.00 15.23
N HIS A 217 3.06 -2.40 14.55
CA HIS A 217 4.18 -1.53 14.18
C HIS A 217 4.24 -1.30 12.66
N LEU A 218 4.51 -0.06 12.25
CA LEU A 218 4.68 0.30 10.85
C LEU A 218 6.13 0.69 10.55
N TYR A 219 6.59 0.32 9.36
CA TYR A 219 7.92 0.63 8.86
C TYR A 219 7.86 1.12 7.41
N GLY A 220 8.55 2.22 7.13
CA GLY A 220 8.81 2.68 5.76
C GLY A 220 10.25 2.35 5.39
N VAL A 221 10.44 1.56 4.33
CA VAL A 221 11.75 1.08 3.90
C VAL A 221 11.95 1.18 2.39
N VAL A 222 13.21 1.24 1.92
CA VAL A 222 13.56 1.20 0.49
C VAL A 222 14.58 0.10 0.25
N TYR A 223 14.28 -0.77 -0.72
CA TYR A 223 15.17 -1.84 -1.16
C TYR A 223 16.07 -1.40 -2.32
N SER A 224 17.36 -1.73 -2.23
CA SER A 224 18.36 -1.46 -3.25
C SER A 224 18.60 -2.69 -4.12
N LEU A 225 18.34 -2.56 -5.42
CA LEU A 225 18.67 -3.58 -6.42
C LEU A 225 20.17 -3.66 -6.76
N LYS A 226 21.00 -2.73 -6.26
CA LYS A 226 22.43 -2.66 -6.56
C LYS A 226 23.25 -3.61 -5.67
N ASP A 227 22.84 -3.78 -4.41
CA ASP A 227 23.55 -4.51 -3.35
C ASP A 227 22.64 -5.47 -2.56
N GLY A 228 21.32 -5.44 -2.77
CA GLY A 228 20.35 -6.28 -2.05
C GLY A 228 20.00 -5.77 -0.65
N MET A 229 20.40 -4.55 -0.28
CA MET A 229 20.18 -4.01 1.06
C MET A 229 18.83 -3.29 1.22
N ILE A 230 18.27 -3.32 2.42
CA ILE A 230 17.12 -2.50 2.82
C ILE A 230 17.61 -1.30 3.65
N LYS A 231 17.28 -0.09 3.21
CA LYS A 231 17.40 1.14 4.00
C LYS A 231 16.09 1.38 4.74
N LYS A 232 16.11 1.43 6.08
CA LYS A 232 14.97 1.92 6.88
C LYS A 232 14.92 3.45 6.79
N LEU A 233 13.73 3.99 6.51
CA LEU A 233 13.47 5.43 6.49
C LEU A 233 12.74 5.89 7.75
N VAL A 234 11.72 5.14 8.17
CA VAL A 234 10.91 5.46 9.35
C VAL A 234 10.46 4.18 10.06
N GLY A 235 10.24 4.28 11.37
CA GLY A 235 9.63 3.26 12.21
C GLY A 235 10.57 2.60 13.23
N PRO A 236 10.02 1.84 14.22
CA PRO A 236 8.60 1.48 14.33
C PRO A 236 7.72 2.69 14.66
N ILE A 237 6.60 2.82 13.95
CA ILE A 237 5.47 3.67 14.35
C ILE A 237 4.44 2.72 14.98
N SER A 238 4.10 2.94 16.24
CA SER A 238 3.36 2.01 17.10
C SER A 238 2.11 2.64 17.73
N GLY A 239 1.90 3.94 17.52
CA GLY A 239 0.72 4.67 17.98
C GLY A 239 0.78 6.15 17.59
N ASN A 240 -0.28 6.90 17.91
CA ASN A 240 -0.39 8.31 17.56
C ASN A 240 0.62 9.22 18.27
N GLY A 241 1.17 8.81 19.42
CA GLY A 241 2.23 9.53 20.13
C GLY A 241 3.58 9.53 19.42
N ASP A 242 3.85 8.56 18.54
CA ASP A 242 5.12 8.48 17.79
C ASP A 242 5.22 9.55 16.67
N PHE A 243 4.19 10.39 16.51
CA PHE A 243 4.15 11.55 15.62
C PHE A 243 4.25 12.89 16.36
N GLU A 244 4.42 12.88 17.69
CA GLU A 244 4.53 14.10 18.50
C GLU A 244 6.00 14.51 18.64
N CYS A 245 6.42 15.53 17.87
CA CYS A 245 7.61 16.30 18.22
C CYS A 245 7.32 17.15 19.46
N ASP A 246 8.37 17.49 20.18
CA ASP A 246 8.30 18.30 21.39
C ASP A 246 7.58 19.63 21.11
N GLN A 247 6.54 19.93 21.90
CA GLN A 247 5.75 21.16 21.71
C GLN A 247 6.60 22.43 21.90
N ALA A 248 7.71 22.31 22.64
CA ALA A 248 8.71 23.35 22.84
C ALA A 248 9.47 23.74 21.56
N ASP A 249 9.74 22.79 20.65
CA ASP A 249 10.46 23.10 19.38
C ASP A 249 9.59 23.96 18.45
N PHE A 250 8.27 23.73 18.46
CA PHE A 250 7.30 24.52 17.69
C PHE A 250 7.21 25.97 18.16
N GLU A 251 7.17 26.19 19.48
CA GLU A 251 7.11 27.55 20.06
C GLU A 251 8.38 28.35 19.77
N SER A 252 9.54 27.70 19.63
CA SER A 252 10.82 28.36 19.34
C SER A 252 10.95 28.91 17.90
N HIS A 253 10.20 28.36 16.94
CA HIS A 253 10.28 28.75 15.52
C HIS A 253 9.26 29.81 15.09
N GLY A 254 8.42 30.30 16.00
CA GLY A 254 7.60 31.52 15.81
C GLY A 254 6.48 31.44 14.77
N ALA A 255 6.23 30.28 14.17
CA ALA A 255 5.16 30.08 13.19
C ALA A 255 3.90 29.50 13.87
N THR A 256 2.90 30.34 14.16
CA THR A 256 1.60 29.86 14.65
C THR A 256 0.83 29.17 13.53
N TYR A 257 1.02 27.85 13.45
CA TYR A 257 0.37 26.80 12.63
C TYR A 257 -1.06 27.07 12.10
N VAL A 258 -1.89 27.76 12.89
CA VAL A 258 -3.25 28.20 12.56
C VAL A 258 -3.31 28.95 11.21
N ALA A 259 -2.32 29.81 10.92
CA ALA A 259 -2.36 30.68 9.74
C ALA A 259 -2.19 29.91 8.40
N ALA A 260 -1.30 28.92 8.36
CA ALA A 260 -1.02 28.15 7.15
C ALA A 260 -2.18 27.19 6.80
N ALA A 261 -2.73 26.51 7.81
CA ALA A 261 -3.88 25.62 7.63
C ALA A 261 -5.13 26.38 7.14
N ALA A 262 -5.38 27.58 7.66
CA ALA A 262 -6.48 28.45 7.22
C ALA A 262 -6.32 28.90 5.76
N ALA A 263 -5.10 29.25 5.33
CA ALA A 263 -4.81 29.63 3.95
C ALA A 263 -5.03 28.46 2.96
N ALA A 264 -4.60 27.25 3.31
CA ALA A 264 -4.81 26.06 2.49
C ALA A 264 -6.30 25.68 2.38
N ALA A 265 -7.05 25.76 3.47
CA ALA A 265 -8.50 25.54 3.46
C ALA A 265 -9.24 26.58 2.60
N ALA A 266 -8.86 27.86 2.68
CA ALA A 266 -9.43 28.93 1.85
C ALA A 266 -9.17 28.72 0.35
N ALA A 267 -7.98 28.23 -0.02
CA ALA A 267 -7.65 27.90 -1.41
C ALA A 267 -8.48 26.72 -1.94
N ALA A 268 -8.63 25.64 -1.15
CA ALA A 268 -9.42 24.47 -1.54
C ALA A 268 -10.92 24.79 -1.73
N VAL A 269 -11.48 25.71 -0.93
CA VAL A 269 -12.86 26.19 -1.10
C VAL A 269 -13.03 27.05 -2.36
N ALA A 270 -11.97 27.72 -2.84
CA ALA A 270 -12.03 28.55 -4.04
C ALA A 270 -12.03 27.75 -5.36
N GLU A 271 -11.43 26.55 -5.41
CA GLU A 271 -11.39 25.72 -6.61
C GLU A 271 -12.64 24.84 -6.81
N VAL A 272 -13.33 24.46 -5.73
CA VAL A 272 -14.54 23.63 -5.81
C VAL A 272 -15.77 24.51 -6.06
N GLY A 273 -15.95 24.89 -7.33
CA GLY A 273 -17.07 25.69 -7.84
C GLY A 273 -18.44 25.01 -7.82
N THR A 274 -18.87 24.47 -6.67
CA THR A 274 -20.15 23.76 -6.52
C THR A 274 -21.14 24.51 -5.63
N GLY A 275 -22.10 25.21 -6.26
CA GLY A 275 -23.53 25.21 -5.89
C GLY A 275 -24.01 25.67 -4.50
N VAL A 276 -23.13 25.93 -3.53
CA VAL A 276 -23.49 26.43 -2.20
C VAL A 276 -23.19 27.92 -2.16
N SER A 277 -24.10 28.71 -2.73
CA SER A 277 -23.92 30.16 -2.96
C SER A 277 -24.05 31.03 -1.70
N ASN A 278 -23.45 30.58 -0.60
CA ASN A 278 -23.19 31.30 0.65
C ASN A 278 -22.25 30.43 1.49
N LEU A 279 -20.95 30.44 1.17
CA LEU A 279 -19.89 30.05 2.10
C LEU A 279 -18.72 31.03 1.92
N SER A 280 -18.56 31.95 2.87
CA SER A 280 -17.41 32.86 2.94
C SER A 280 -16.63 32.59 4.22
N VAL A 281 -15.31 32.43 4.08
CA VAL A 281 -14.39 32.42 5.23
C VAL A 281 -14.16 33.87 5.62
N VAL A 282 -14.74 34.30 6.74
CA VAL A 282 -14.70 35.72 7.18
C VAL A 282 -13.47 36.03 8.07
N GLY A 283 -12.53 35.08 8.15
CA GLY A 283 -11.25 35.22 8.84
C GLY A 283 -11.09 34.31 10.06
N THR A 284 -9.85 34.23 10.54
CA THR A 284 -9.46 33.56 11.79
C THR A 284 -9.31 34.58 12.91
N THR A 285 -9.86 34.28 14.09
CA THR A 285 -9.53 35.05 15.31
C THR A 285 -8.12 34.70 15.81
N SER A 286 -7.57 35.51 16.72
CA SER A 286 -6.28 35.26 17.41
C SER A 286 -6.18 33.88 18.06
N ASP A 287 -7.34 33.29 18.38
CA ASP A 287 -7.47 32.09 19.20
C ASP A 287 -7.73 30.83 18.36
N GLY A 288 -7.71 30.95 17.03
CA GLY A 288 -7.65 29.82 16.10
C GLY A 288 -8.99 29.16 15.71
N HIS A 289 -10.12 29.84 15.92
CA HIS A 289 -11.42 29.34 15.48
C HIS A 289 -11.70 29.62 14.00
N VAL A 290 -12.39 28.68 13.34
CA VAL A 290 -12.90 28.81 11.96
C VAL A 290 -14.38 29.17 12.02
N SER A 291 -14.77 30.25 11.34
CA SER A 291 -16.17 30.67 11.21
C SER A 291 -16.72 30.34 9.83
N LEU A 292 -17.83 29.60 9.79
CA LEU A 292 -18.56 29.25 8.57
C LEU A 292 -19.95 29.88 8.62
N ASN A 293 -20.26 30.80 7.70
CA ASN A 293 -21.55 31.49 7.65
C ASN A 293 -21.98 32.18 8.96
N GLY A 294 -21.02 32.75 9.69
CA GLY A 294 -21.24 33.39 10.99
C GLY A 294 -21.36 32.41 12.16
N VAL A 295 -21.26 31.10 11.93
CA VAL A 295 -21.13 30.09 12.98
C VAL A 295 -19.65 29.86 13.27
N THR A 296 -19.17 30.43 14.37
CA THR A 296 -17.83 30.15 14.90
C THR A 296 -17.83 28.78 15.56
N LEU A 297 -17.09 27.83 14.99
CA LEU A 297 -17.03 26.46 15.51
C LEU A 297 -16.00 26.39 16.64
N THR A 298 -16.52 26.38 17.88
CA THR A 298 -15.77 26.15 19.12
C THR A 298 -16.07 24.75 19.68
N SER A 299 -15.27 24.26 20.61
CA SER A 299 -15.60 23.02 21.35
C SER A 299 -16.93 23.12 22.11
N GLU A 300 -17.31 24.31 22.56
CA GLU A 300 -18.57 24.60 23.27
C GLU A 300 -19.79 24.59 22.33
N SER A 301 -19.62 24.98 21.06
CA SER A 301 -20.71 24.98 20.05
C SER A 301 -21.32 23.60 19.76
N VAL A 302 -20.67 22.53 20.26
CA VAL A 302 -21.12 21.14 20.21
C VAL A 302 -22.23 20.84 21.24
N GLU A 303 -22.30 21.57 22.35
CA GLU A 303 -23.27 21.32 23.43
C GLU A 303 -24.66 21.92 23.13
N ASP A 304 -24.72 22.92 22.25
CA ASP A 304 -25.92 23.72 21.93
C ASP A 304 -26.89 23.04 20.94
N GLY A 305 -26.61 21.81 20.50
CA GLY A 305 -27.53 20.97 19.71
C GLY A 305 -27.81 21.43 18.26
N ARG A 306 -27.07 22.41 17.73
CA ARG A 306 -27.33 23.02 16.40
C ARG A 306 -26.68 22.30 15.21
N SER A 307 -26.03 21.16 15.43
CA SER A 307 -25.36 20.36 14.40
C SER A 307 -25.68 18.88 14.57
N SER A 308 -25.86 18.16 13.46
CA SER A 308 -26.11 16.71 13.52
C SER A 308 -24.84 15.95 13.95
N ALA A 309 -25.02 14.80 14.63
CA ALA A 309 -23.90 13.96 15.06
C ALA A 309 -22.93 13.63 13.91
N ALA A 310 -23.46 13.32 12.72
CA ALA A 310 -22.66 13.05 11.52
C ALA A 310 -21.79 14.24 11.07
N GLN A 311 -22.26 15.50 11.25
CA GLN A 311 -21.45 16.69 10.97
C GLN A 311 -20.35 16.89 12.01
N VAL A 312 -20.64 16.63 13.29
CA VAL A 312 -19.67 16.71 14.38
C VAL A 312 -18.58 15.65 14.22
N ASP A 313 -18.94 14.42 13.86
CA ASP A 313 -17.99 13.33 13.67
C ASP A 313 -17.17 13.51 12.39
N ALA A 314 -17.76 13.98 11.29
CA ALA A 314 -17.02 14.36 10.10
C ALA A 314 -16.04 15.52 10.37
N LEU A 315 -16.43 16.52 11.16
CA LEU A 315 -15.56 17.63 11.55
C LEU A 315 -14.44 17.18 12.49
N ARG A 316 -14.71 16.30 13.46
CA ARG A 316 -13.67 15.69 14.31
C ARG A 316 -12.69 14.83 13.50
N ALA A 317 -13.19 14.00 12.59
CA ALA A 317 -12.36 13.20 11.70
C ALA A 317 -11.49 14.09 10.79
N TYR A 318 -12.05 15.16 10.23
CA TYR A 318 -11.31 16.14 9.43
C TYR A 318 -10.27 16.89 10.26
N ILE A 319 -10.63 17.43 11.44
CA ILE A 319 -9.72 18.14 12.34
C ILE A 319 -8.58 17.22 12.79
N ASN A 320 -8.85 15.96 13.13
CA ASN A 320 -7.81 15.00 13.51
C ASN A 320 -6.91 14.66 12.31
N THR A 321 -7.50 14.38 11.13
CA THR A 321 -6.74 14.07 9.91
C THR A 321 -5.88 15.25 9.45
N ALA A 322 -6.37 16.49 9.57
CA ALA A 322 -5.66 17.71 9.22
C ALA A 322 -4.59 18.09 10.27
N LYS A 323 -4.88 17.89 11.57
CA LYS A 323 -3.88 18.01 12.64
C LYS A 323 -2.73 17.03 12.44
N VAL A 324 -3.02 15.82 12.00
CA VAL A 324 -1.98 14.80 11.75
C VAL A 324 -1.23 15.07 10.44
N HIS A 325 -1.90 15.43 9.34
CA HIS A 325 -1.24 15.81 8.07
C HIS A 325 -0.27 16.99 8.23
N ASN A 326 -0.70 18.08 8.86
CA ASN A 326 0.11 19.30 8.92
C ASN A 326 1.25 19.19 9.96
N ARG A 327 1.07 18.47 11.09
CA ARG A 327 2.19 18.10 12.02
C ARG A 327 3.33 17.35 11.31
N ILE A 328 3.03 16.66 10.21
CA ILE A 328 3.96 15.77 9.51
C ILE A 328 4.59 16.44 8.28
N ALA A 329 3.87 17.35 7.62
CA ALA A 329 4.43 18.19 6.57
C ALA A 329 5.61 19.06 7.07
N GLU A 330 5.59 19.48 8.34
CA GLU A 330 6.69 20.24 8.96
C GLU A 330 7.81 19.31 9.47
N HIS A 331 7.49 18.11 9.99
CA HIS A 331 8.50 17.08 10.34
C HIS A 331 9.41 16.67 9.17
N VAL A 332 8.85 16.46 7.99
CA VAL A 332 9.64 16.04 6.80
C VAL A 332 10.62 17.13 6.36
N ASN A 333 10.29 18.41 6.61
CA ASN A 333 11.19 19.55 6.38
C ASN A 333 12.20 19.77 7.52
N GLY A 334 11.99 19.19 8.70
CA GLY A 334 12.89 19.28 9.86
C GLY A 334 13.98 18.19 9.93
N TRP A 335 13.94 17.18 9.06
CA TRP A 335 14.96 16.13 8.98
C TRP A 335 16.15 16.56 8.11
N HIS A 336 17.04 17.38 8.68
CA HIS A 336 18.36 17.70 8.15
C HIS A 336 19.47 16.98 8.93
#